data_AF-A0A847MI22-F1
#
_entry.id   AF-A0A847MI22-F1
#
_cell.length_a   1.000
_cell.length_b   1.000
_cell.length_c   1.000
_cell.angle_alpha   90.00
_cell.angle_beta   90.00
_cell.angle_gamma   90.00
#
_symmetry.space_group_name_H-M   'P 1'
#
loop_
_entity.id
_entity.type
_entity.pdbx_description
1 polymer ?
#
loop_
_entity_poly.entity_id
_entity_poly.type
_entity_poly.pdbx_seq_one_letter_code
_entity_poly.pdbx_strand_id
1 'polypeptide(L)'
;IAGSVNIWSNLEFFWYLKQTDYQGYVTLDMFPFREDPFEACSLAVRMIQSLEEIVDQLDSQKIREYQQKNNAVGSFELLRRVVLERK
;
A
#
# COMPACT_ATOMS: atom_id res chain seq x y z
N ILE A 1 6.68 9.75 6.81
CA ILE A 1 7.08 8.93 5.64
C ILE A 1 5.86 8.12 5.21
N ALA A 2 5.55 8.03 3.92
CA ALA A 2 4.39 7.25 3.46
C ALA A 2 4.47 5.78 3.96
N GLY A 3 3.35 5.21 4.41
CA GLY A 3 3.30 3.84 4.94
C GLY A 3 3.90 3.61 6.33
N SER A 4 4.51 4.61 6.99
CA SER A 4 5.13 4.40 8.31
C SER A 4 4.15 4.24 9.48
N VAL A 5 2.90 4.70 9.32
CA VAL A 5 1.83 4.59 10.34
C VAL A 5 0.69 3.71 9.85
N ASN A 6 0.18 3.99 8.65
CA ASN A 6 -1.02 3.36 8.09
C ASN A 6 -0.69 2.49 6.87
N ILE A 7 0.19 1.49 7.02
CA ILE A 7 0.63 0.68 5.88
C ILE A 7 -0.55 -0.01 5.16
N TRP A 8 -1.49 -0.59 5.91
CA TRP A 8 -2.64 -1.32 5.35
C TRP A 8 -3.56 -0.41 4.55
N SER A 9 -3.86 0.79 5.06
CA SER A 9 -4.71 1.76 4.35
C SER A 9 -4.02 2.32 3.10
N ASN A 10 -2.70 2.50 3.13
CA ASN A 10 -1.96 2.90 1.93
C ASN A 10 -2.01 1.79 0.87
N LEU A 11 -1.83 0.53 1.25
CA LEU A 11 -1.98 -0.60 0.32
C LEU A 11 -3.38 -0.66 -0.29
N GLU A 12 -4.42 -0.48 0.53
CA GLU A 12 -5.79 -0.41 0.03
C GLU A 12 -5.99 0.75 -0.96
N PHE A 13 -5.46 1.94 -0.67
CA PHE A 13 -5.53 3.10 -1.55
C PHE A 13 -4.90 2.79 -2.92
N PHE A 14 -3.65 2.33 -2.95
CA PHE A 14 -2.96 1.97 -4.20
C PHE A 14 -3.64 0.80 -4.92
N TRP A 15 -4.19 -0.17 -4.18
CA TRP A 15 -4.98 -1.25 -4.77
C TRP A 15 -6.18 -0.70 -5.52
N TYR A 16 -6.94 0.22 -4.93
CA TYR A 16 -8.08 0.82 -5.61
C TYR A 16 -7.69 1.67 -6.82
N LEU A 17 -6.57 2.42 -6.77
CA LEU A 17 -6.07 3.12 -7.96
C LEU A 17 -5.84 2.15 -9.13
N LYS A 18 -5.29 0.97 -8.85
CA LYS A 18 -5.12 -0.09 -9.85
C LYS A 18 -6.45 -0.68 -10.32
N GLN A 19 -7.39 -0.92 -9.41
CA GLN A 19 -8.71 -1.48 -9.78
C GLN A 19 -9.53 -0.56 -10.67
N THR A 20 -9.33 0.76 -10.57
CA THR A 20 -10.05 1.76 -11.35
C THR A 20 -9.30 2.22 -12.59
N ASP A 21 -8.15 1.62 -12.89
CA ASP A 21 -7.25 2.04 -13.99
C ASP A 21 -6.93 3.54 -13.92
N TYR A 22 -6.58 4.02 -12.73
CA TYR A 22 -6.26 5.43 -12.53
C TYR A 22 -4.96 5.81 -13.24
N GLN A 23 -5.03 6.77 -14.17
CA GLN A 23 -3.91 7.25 -14.99
C GLN A 23 -3.40 8.65 -14.59
N GLY A 24 -3.80 9.15 -13.42
CA GLY A 24 -3.43 10.48 -12.95
C GLY A 24 -2.17 10.50 -12.08
N TYR A 25 -1.94 11.61 -11.39
CA TYR A 25 -0.77 11.81 -10.54
C TYR A 25 -1.07 11.46 -9.08
N VAL A 26 -0.13 10.78 -8.43
CA VAL A 26 -0.09 10.66 -6.96
C VAL A 26 0.90 11.70 -6.42
N THR A 27 0.39 12.63 -5.61
CA THR A 27 1.21 13.69 -5.00
C THR A 27 1.57 13.35 -3.56
N LEU A 28 2.81 13.60 -3.18
CA LEU A 28 3.28 13.46 -1.80
C LEU A 28 3.22 14.81 -1.08
N ASP A 29 2.32 14.93 -0.12
CA ASP A 29 2.21 16.07 0.78
C ASP A 29 2.74 15.66 2.18
N MET A 30 3.95 16.11 2.52
CA MET A 30 4.59 15.76 3.79
C MET A 30 5.43 16.89 4.39
N PHE A 31 5.47 16.93 5.71
CA PHE A 31 6.23 17.91 6.51
C PHE A 31 7.17 17.18 7.49
N PRO A 32 8.43 16.89 7.12
CA PRO A 32 9.40 16.23 7.98
C PRO A 32 9.97 17.22 9.02
N PHE A 33 9.32 17.32 10.18
CA PHE A 33 9.74 18.27 11.23
C PHE A 33 10.92 17.78 12.08
N ARG A 34 11.20 16.48 12.12
CA ARG A 34 12.20 15.87 13.02
C ARG A 34 13.32 15.15 12.28
N GLU A 35 13.25 15.12 10.95
CA GLU A 35 14.10 14.34 10.07
C GLU A 35 14.79 15.25 9.06
N ASP A 36 15.87 14.78 8.43
CA ASP A 36 16.42 15.46 7.25
C ASP A 36 15.38 15.44 6.10
N PRO A 37 15.00 16.60 5.52
CA PRO A 37 13.95 16.64 4.52
C PRO A 37 14.25 15.84 3.25
N PHE A 38 15.52 15.81 2.82
CA PHE A 38 15.92 15.11 1.60
C PHE A 38 15.86 13.60 1.81
N GLU A 39 16.39 13.11 2.94
CA GLU A 39 16.31 11.70 3.31
C GLU A 39 14.86 11.24 3.51
N ALA A 40 14.05 12.03 4.20
CA ALA A 40 12.65 11.70 4.49
C ALA A 40 11.79 11.64 3.22
N CYS A 41 11.96 12.60 2.31
CA CYS A 41 11.29 12.60 1.01
C CYS A 41 11.75 11.43 0.14
N SER A 42 13.06 11.20 0.06
CA SER A 42 13.63 10.09 -0.72
C SER A 42 13.13 8.73 -0.24
N LEU A 43 13.03 8.53 1.08
CA LEU A 43 12.48 7.31 1.66
C LEU A 43 10.97 7.19 1.42
N ALA A 44 10.22 8.29 1.49
CA ALA A 44 8.78 8.27 1.19
C ALA A 44 8.50 7.85 -0.26
N VAL A 45 9.30 8.31 -1.23
CA VAL A 45 9.18 7.87 -2.63
C VAL A 45 9.44 6.36 -2.76
N ARG A 46 10.54 5.84 -2.17
CA ARG A 46 10.83 4.41 -2.18
C ARG A 46 9.74 3.57 -1.50
N MET A 47 9.14 4.09 -0.43
CA MET A 47 8.01 3.45 0.25
C MET A 47 6.78 3.39 -0.67
N ILE A 48 6.45 4.47 -1.38
CA ILE A 48 5.34 4.48 -2.35
C ILE A 48 5.56 3.43 -3.43
N GLN A 49 6.75 3.40 -4.04
CA GLN A 49 7.10 2.39 -5.06
C GLN A 49 6.99 0.96 -4.51
N SER A 50 7.46 0.73 -3.27
CA SER A 50 7.34 -0.57 -2.62
C SER A 50 5.89 -0.98 -2.36
N LEU A 51 5.01 -0.02 -2.02
CA LEU A 51 3.58 -0.27 -1.83
C LEU A 51 2.90 -0.65 -3.16
N GLU A 52 3.24 0.04 -4.25
CA GLU A 52 2.76 -0.29 -5.60
C GLU A 52 3.18 -1.70 -6.01
N GLU A 53 4.46 -2.06 -5.81
CA GLU A 53 4.96 -3.41 -6.09
C GLU A 53 4.28 -4.51 -5.25
N ILE A 54 3.94 -4.21 -4.00
CA ILE A 54 3.19 -5.14 -3.13
C ILE A 54 1.79 -5.32 -3.71
N VAL A 55 1.12 -4.22 -4.06
CA VAL A 55 -0.22 -4.24 -4.67
C VAL A 55 -0.23 -5.05 -5.96
N ASP A 56 0.85 -5.00 -6.75
CA ASP A 56 0.99 -5.78 -7.98
C ASP A 56 0.98 -7.30 -7.76
N GLN A 57 1.37 -7.77 -6.57
CA GLN A 57 1.40 -9.18 -6.20
C GLN A 57 0.10 -9.68 -5.58
N LEU A 58 -0.85 -8.78 -5.30
CA LEU A 58 -2.11 -9.14 -4.66
C LEU A 58 -3.07 -9.82 -5.64
N ASP A 59 -3.59 -10.99 -5.24
CA ASP A 59 -4.68 -11.68 -5.93
C ASP A 59 -5.98 -10.89 -5.76
N SER A 60 -6.29 -10.07 -6.76
CA SER A 60 -7.45 -9.17 -6.75
C SER A 60 -8.78 -9.92 -6.76
N GLN A 61 -8.84 -11.10 -7.39
CA GLN A 61 -10.04 -11.93 -7.38
C GLN A 61 -10.32 -12.42 -5.96
N LYS A 62 -9.30 -12.97 -5.30
CA LYS A 62 -9.39 -13.48 -3.93
C LYS A 62 -9.74 -12.39 -2.92
N ILE A 63 -9.20 -11.19 -3.10
CA ILE A 63 -9.58 -10.01 -2.30
C ILE A 63 -11.08 -9.70 -2.46
N ARG A 64 -11.60 -9.67 -3.69
CA ARG A 64 -13.05 -9.45 -3.91
C ARG A 64 -13.91 -10.54 -3.27
N GLU A 65 -13.47 -11.80 -3.35
CA GLU A 65 -14.17 -12.91 -2.69
C GLU A 65 -14.23 -12.74 -1.17
N TYR A 66 -13.13 -12.28 -0.55
CA TYR A 66 -13.12 -12.00 0.89
C TYR A 66 -14.01 -10.81 1.26
N GLN A 67 -13.99 -9.73 0.46
CA GLN A 67 -14.86 -8.57 0.65
C GLN A 67 -16.34 -8.97 0.58
N GLN A 68 -16.76 -9.73 -0.43
CA GLN A 68 -18.15 -10.19 -0.59
C GLN A 68 -18.63 -11.04 0.60
N LYS A 69 -17.72 -11.79 1.23
CA LYS A 69 -18.02 -12.66 2.39
C LYS A 69 -17.84 -11.96 3.74
N ASN A 70 -17.48 -10.66 3.75
CA ASN A 70 -17.05 -9.95 4.97
C ASN A 70 -15.95 -10.69 5.75
N ASN A 71 -15.06 -11.40 5.06
CA ASN A 71 -14.03 -12.22 5.68
C ASN A 71 -12.77 -11.38 5.99
N ALA A 72 -12.85 -10.58 7.04
CA ALA A 72 -11.72 -9.75 7.47
C ALA A 72 -10.46 -10.57 7.80
N VAL A 73 -10.63 -11.74 8.45
CA VAL A 73 -9.50 -12.61 8.82
C VAL A 73 -8.77 -13.11 7.57
N GLY A 74 -9.49 -13.55 6.54
CA GLY A 74 -8.91 -13.98 5.27
C GLY A 74 -8.17 -12.86 4.54
N SER A 75 -8.76 -11.65 4.52
CA SER A 75 -8.11 -10.47 3.94
C SER A 75 -6.80 -10.15 4.65
N PHE A 76 -6.80 -10.11 5.99
CA PHE A 76 -5.59 -9.83 6.76
C PHE A 76 -4.55 -10.94 6.66
N GLU A 77 -4.94 -12.21 6.61
CA GLU A 77 -3.98 -13.31 6.41
C GLU A 77 -3.31 -13.23 5.03
N LEU A 78 -4.06 -12.88 3.98
CA LEU A 78 -3.49 -12.64 2.65
C LEU A 78 -2.50 -11.48 2.67
N LEU A 79 -2.90 -10.33 3.24
CA LEU A 79 -2.04 -9.16 3.34
C LEU A 79 -0.78 -9.45 4.19
N ARG A 80 -0.93 -10.15 5.32
CA ARG A 80 0.18 -10.54 6.20
C ARG A 80 1.22 -11.38 5.46
N ARG A 81 0.79 -12.37 4.66
CA ARG A 81 1.70 -13.20 3.86
C ARG A 81 2.46 -12.39 2.82
N VAL A 82 1.75 -11.57 2.04
CA VAL A 82 2.36 -10.80 0.95
C VAL A 82 3.30 -9.71 1.49
N VAL A 83 2.96 -9.09 2.63
CA VAL A 83 3.72 -7.94 3.17
C VAL A 83 4.83 -8.38 4.13
N LEU A 84 4.56 -9.32 5.04
CA LEU A 84 5.48 -9.68 6.14
C LEU A 84 6.28 -10.96 5.88
N GLU A 85 5.85 -11.81 4.95
CA GLU A 85 6.56 -13.05 4.58
C GLU A 85 7.20 -12.97 3.18
N ARG A 86 7.28 -11.77 2.59
CA ARG A 86 7.91 -11.53 1.29
C ARG A 86 9.38 -11.99 1.37
N LYS A 87 9.77 -12.92 0.48
CA LYS A 87 11.15 -13.37 0.31
C LYS A 87 11.87 -12.53 -0.73
#